data_AF-A0A8S4R1Y9-F1
#
_entry.id   AF-A0A8S4R1Y9-F1
#
_cell.length_a   1.000
_cell.length_b   1.000
_cell.length_c   1.000
_cell.angle_alpha   90.00
_cell.angle_beta   90.00
_cell.angle_gamma   90.00
#
_symmetry.space_group_name_H-M   'P 1'
#
loop_
_entity.id
_entity.type
_entity.pdbx_description
1 polymer ?
#
loop_
_entity_poly.entity_id
_entity_poly.type
_entity_poly.pdbx_seq_one_letter_code
_entity_poly.pdbx_strand_id
1 'polypeptide(L)' 'ISSPREGVDGASLPSARDVSVTVHRPSYAHDTQFTVMLAVWGQFIDHDITATALSKG' A
#
# COMPACT_ATOMS: atom_id res chain seq x y z
N ILE A 1 7.95 6.52 24.13
CA ILE A 1 8.70 6.30 22.87
C ILE A 1 7.76 6.68 21.74
N SER A 2 8.02 7.76 21.00
CA SER A 2 7.13 8.23 19.91
C SER A 2 7.85 9.16 18.92
N SER A 3 9.10 8.88 18.56
CA SER A 3 9.72 9.54 17.41
C SER A 3 9.53 8.67 16.15
N PRO A 4 9.28 9.28 14.98
CA PRO A 4 9.30 8.59 13.70
C PRO A 4 10.61 7.80 13.50
N ARG A 5 10.54 6.69 12.76
CA ARG A 5 11.73 5.93 12.40
C ARG A 5 12.62 6.76 11.48
N GLU A 6 13.92 6.70 11.72
CA GLU A 6 14.95 7.37 10.92
C GLU A 6 15.69 6.35 10.03
N GLY A 7 16.40 6.85 9.03
CA GLY A 7 17.30 6.07 8.20
C GLY A 7 18.46 5.47 9.01
N VAL A 8 19.14 4.47 8.43
CA VAL A 8 20.29 3.81 9.05
C VAL A 8 21.46 4.79 9.28
N ASP A 9 21.50 5.86 8.50
CA ASP A 9 22.41 7.00 8.58
C ASP A 9 21.95 8.10 9.57
N GLY A 10 20.81 7.93 10.24
CA GLY A 10 20.21 8.92 11.13
C GLY A 10 19.50 10.07 10.40
N ALA A 11 19.35 10.00 9.07
CA ALA A 11 18.58 10.99 8.32
C ALA A 11 17.07 10.74 8.48
N SER A 12 16.25 11.79 8.33
CA SER A 12 14.80 11.63 8.25
C SER A 12 14.42 10.85 6.98
N LEU A 13 13.41 9.97 7.10
CA LEU A 13 12.89 9.24 5.96
C LEU A 13 12.35 10.20 4.88
N PRO A 14 12.51 9.87 3.58
CA PRO A 14 11.95 10.67 2.51
C PRO A 14 10.44 10.76 2.63
N SER A 15 9.86 11.84 2.10
CA SER A 15 8.41 12.02 2.16
C SER A 15 7.71 10.87 1.42
N ALA A 16 6.56 10.44 1.93
CA ALA A 16 5.77 9.38 1.30
C ALA A 16 5.41 9.72 -0.17
N ARG A 17 5.24 11.02 -0.46
CA ARG A 17 4.99 11.53 -1.82
C ARG A 17 6.21 11.35 -2.72
N ASP A 18 7.41 11.69 -2.26
CA ASP A 18 8.63 11.54 -3.06
C ASP A 18 8.90 10.07 -3.38
N VAL A 19 8.66 9.18 -2.42
CA VAL A 19 8.77 7.72 -2.63
C VAL A 19 7.70 7.23 -3.62
N SER A 20 6.46 7.67 -3.47
CA SER A 20 5.37 7.32 -4.40
C SER A 20 5.69 7.72 -5.84
N VAL A 21 6.14 8.96 -6.05
CA VAL A 21 6.42 9.49 -7.40
C VAL A 21 7.72 8.95 -8.00
N THR A 22 8.74 8.69 -7.17
CA THR A 22 10.06 8.29 -7.67
C THR A 22 10.17 6.77 -7.87
N VAL A 23 9.59 5.99 -6.95
CA VAL A 23 9.71 4.51 -6.94
C VAL A 23 8.47 3.86 -7.57
N HIS A 24 7.27 4.30 -7.21
CA HIS A 24 6.01 3.70 -7.68
C HIS A 24 5.43 4.44 -8.87
N ARG A 25 6.28 4.83 -9.84
CA ARG A 25 5.83 5.58 -11.00
C ARG A 25 4.67 4.85 -11.69
N PRO A 26 3.61 5.57 -12.08
CA PRO A 26 2.52 4.99 -12.84
C PRO A 26 3.09 4.50 -14.17
N SER A 27 3.25 3.19 -14.28
CA SER A 27 3.61 2.51 -15.51
C SER A 27 2.40 1.71 -15.96
N TYR A 28 2.03 1.88 -17.23
CA TYR A 28 0.92 1.15 -17.81
C TYR A 28 1.40 -0.21 -18.30
N ALA A 29 1.67 -1.12 -17.36
CA ALA A 29 1.92 -2.51 -17.67
C ALA A 29 0.60 -3.28 -17.55
N HIS A 30 0.09 -3.81 -18.66
CA HIS A 30 -1.01 -4.75 -18.63
C HIS A 30 -0.46 -6.13 -18.29
N ASP A 31 -0.91 -6.71 -17.18
CA ASP A 31 -0.63 -8.11 -16.88
C ASP A 31 -1.56 -9.00 -17.72
N THR A 32 -0.98 -9.87 -18.54
CA THR A 32 -1.74 -10.77 -19.43
C THR A 32 -2.16 -12.07 -18.75
N GLN A 33 -1.63 -12.36 -17.56
CA GLN A 33 -1.87 -13.58 -16.82
C GLN A 33 -3.03 -13.44 -15.83
N PHE A 34 -3.36 -12.21 -15.43
CA PHE A 34 -4.41 -11.93 -14.47
C PHE A 34 -5.56 -11.15 -15.08
N THR A 35 -6.78 -11.55 -14.71
CA THR A 35 -8.00 -10.85 -15.14
C THR A 35 -8.33 -9.73 -14.17
N VAL A 36 -9.07 -8.73 -14.67
CA VAL A 36 -9.64 -7.66 -13.84
C VAL A 36 -10.52 -8.24 -12.72
N MET A 37 -11.22 -9.35 -12.98
CA MET A 37 -12.08 -10.00 -11.98
C MET A 37 -11.29 -10.47 -10.75
N LEU A 38 -10.04 -10.90 -10.91
CA LEU A 38 -9.19 -11.28 -9.78
C LEU A 38 -8.91 -10.09 -8.85
N ALA A 39 -8.67 -8.90 -9.41
CA ALA A 39 -8.45 -7.69 -8.63
C ALA A 39 -9.71 -7.26 -7.85
N VAL A 40 -10.89 -7.36 -8.48
CA VAL A 40 -12.19 -7.05 -7.84
C VAL A 40 -12.50 -8.04 -6.72
N TRP A 41 -12.26 -9.34 -6.93
CA TRP A 41 -12.44 -10.36 -5.90
C TRP A 41 -11.49 -10.14 -4.70
N GLY A 42 -10.24 -9.74 -4.96
CA GLY A 42 -9.29 -9.39 -3.90
C GLY A 42 -9.77 -8.22 -3.03
N GLN A 43 -10.30 -7.15 -3.65
CA GLN A 43 -10.89 -6.02 -2.91
C GLN A 43 -12.09 -6.43 -2.07
N PHE A 44 -12.95 -7.31 -2.60
CA PHE A 44 -14.10 -7.81 -1.84
C PHE A 44 -13.65 -8.54 -0.57
N ILE A 45 -12.65 -9.42 -0.67
CA ILE A 45 -12.10 -10.15 0.49
C ILE A 45 -11.41 -9.21 1.46
N ASP A 46 -10.55 -8.31 0.96
CA ASP A 46 -9.84 -7.34 1.80
C ASP A 46 -10.82 -6.48 2.59
N HIS A 47 -11.88 -6.00 1.95
CA HIS A 47 -12.90 -5.18 2.60
C HIS A 47 -13.73 -5.97 3.62
N ASP A 48 -14.09 -7.23 3.34
CA ASP A 48 -14.87 -8.07 4.26
C ASP A 48 -14.05 -8.48 5.50
N ILE A 49 -12.79 -8.86 5.30
CA ILE A 49 -11.87 -9.26 6.39
C ILE A 49 -11.44 -8.03 7.20
N THR A 50 -11.09 -6.91 6.56
CA THR A 50 -10.63 -5.69 7.23
C THR A 50 -11.77 -4.99 7.97
N ALA A 51 -13.01 -5.06 7.48
CA ALA A 51 -14.20 -4.57 8.20
C ALA A 51 -14.46 -5.33 9.51
N THR A 52 -14.01 -6.58 9.63
CA THR A 52 -14.17 -7.38 10.85
C THR A 52 -13.29 -6.86 12.01
N ALA A 53 -12.21 -6.12 11.72
CA ALA A 53 -11.31 -5.56 12.75
C ALA A 53 -11.81 -4.26 13.39
N LEU A 54 -12.77 -3.56 12.78
CA LEU A 54 -13.31 -2.28 13.28
C LEU A 54 -14.59 -2.44 14.14
N SER A 55 -15.18 -3.64 14.23
CA SER A 55 -16.40 -3.89 15.02
C SER A 55 -16.16 -4.15 16.52
N LYS A 56 -14.98 -3.85 17.06
CA LYS A 56 -14.78 -3.81 18.52
C LYS A 56 -15.01 -2.39 19.02
N GLY A 57 -16.27 -2.12 19.39
CA GLY A 57 -16.60 -1.07 20.36
C GLY A 57 -15.98 -1.34 21.72
#